data_AF-A0AAV1N0X1-F1
#
_entry.id   AF-A0AAV1N0X1-F1
#
_cell.length_a   1.000
_cell.length_b   1.000
_cell.length_c   1.000
_cell.angle_alpha   90.00
_cell.angle_beta   90.00
_cell.angle_gamma   90.00
#
_symmetry.space_group_name_H-M   'P 1'
#
loop_
_entity.id
_entity.type
_entity.pdbx_description
1 polymer ?
#
loop_
_entity_poly.entity_id
_entity_poly.type
_entity_poly.pdbx_seq_one_letter_code
_entity_poly.pdbx_strand_id
1 'polypeptide(L)'
;MDTSVLLPVEAEGFIQSLETFSLKEVGSTRWFRQHEYIEKLNMQAILNASAMHDEFIKELLVSYGRIPVLVHEMILVEVWKHKVFPILCQLQDFNPKNTFHLYMVIHHEATIINLLETIMFHKDSCEAADESVLDLVDYCHRKLTLLVSKTTMEGAATHDQHNPTGKTVESSTEIQSAALEFEITLKAVSVLRYITDHTDSISVINRMLCTHNVPCVLVQLIDCCPWSRCKAGEIEKYINGKWQKIPVEDHLKMTKLDGQVWISLYNLLLKEDCQRKYDFNSFNKSQLLKLRGFLTEVLIDQLPNLVELQRFLAHLSVTDPAPPKKELILEQIPEMWSNIVSENSGKWKAIAKYQVKETFNPSESDLRLQAQRLAQTYNLDVMESLIPEKPKCRSCGKEATKRCSRCQGEWYCHRECQVKHWPKHKKACQLMTETSEKIQRDLHISN
;
A
#
# COMPACT_ATOMS: atom_id res chain seq x y z
N MET A 1 -27.87 1.67 -2.04
CA MET A 1 -27.90 0.32 -1.46
C MET A 1 -26.67 0.26 -0.59
N ASP A 2 -26.84 0.04 0.71
CA ASP A 2 -25.70 -0.13 1.62
C ASP A 2 -24.87 -1.30 1.12
N THR A 3 -23.72 -0.98 0.54
CA THR A 3 -22.83 -1.97 -0.06
C THR A 3 -21.98 -2.48 1.09
N SER A 4 -22.52 -3.44 1.83
CA SER A 4 -21.82 -4.11 2.93
C SER A 4 -21.23 -5.42 2.39
N VAL A 5 -19.91 -5.57 2.55
CA VAL A 5 -19.16 -6.79 2.21
C VAL A 5 -19.25 -7.80 3.35
N LEU A 6 -19.28 -7.32 4.58
CA LEU A 6 -19.39 -8.12 5.80
C LEU A 6 -20.40 -7.53 6.76
N LEU A 7 -21.20 -8.42 7.35
CA LEU A 7 -21.98 -8.09 8.54
C LEU A 7 -21.05 -8.01 9.77
N PRO A 8 -21.37 -7.18 10.78
CA PRO A 8 -20.53 -7.05 11.97
C PRO A 8 -20.20 -8.37 12.67
N VAL A 9 -21.15 -9.30 12.74
CA VAL A 9 -20.96 -10.64 13.35
C VAL A 9 -19.99 -11.51 12.55
N GLU A 10 -20.01 -11.41 11.21
CA GLU A 10 -19.06 -12.14 10.37
C GLU A 10 -17.65 -11.58 10.53
N ALA A 11 -17.52 -10.24 10.55
CA ALA A 11 -16.25 -9.57 10.76
C ALA A 11 -15.65 -9.91 12.13
N GLU A 12 -16.47 -9.94 13.19
CA GLU A 12 -16.05 -10.35 14.52
C GLU A 12 -15.48 -11.78 14.52
N GLY A 13 -16.19 -12.73 13.92
CA GLY A 13 -15.71 -14.12 13.80
C GLY A 13 -14.39 -14.22 13.03
N PHE A 14 -14.23 -13.45 11.94
CA PHE A 14 -12.99 -13.42 11.17
C PHE A 14 -11.83 -12.84 12.00
N ILE A 15 -12.03 -11.70 12.65
CA ILE A 15 -11.01 -11.03 13.47
C ILE A 15 -10.59 -11.91 14.65
N GLN A 16 -11.54 -12.53 15.35
CA GLN A 16 -11.22 -13.45 16.44
C GLN A 16 -10.38 -14.64 15.98
N SER A 17 -10.60 -15.13 14.75
CA SER A 17 -9.88 -16.27 14.19
C SER A 17 -8.48 -15.96 13.65
N LEU A 18 -8.08 -14.68 13.59
CA LEU A 18 -6.77 -14.29 13.08
C LEU A 18 -5.65 -14.89 13.94
N GLU A 19 -4.69 -15.54 13.27
CA GLU A 19 -3.53 -16.20 13.87
C GLU A 19 -2.25 -15.89 13.10
N THR A 20 -1.10 -16.09 13.74
CA THR A 20 0.22 -15.99 13.10
C THR A 20 0.60 -17.31 12.46
N PHE A 21 1.22 -17.27 11.27
CA PHE A 21 1.68 -18.44 10.54
C PHE A 21 3.19 -18.60 10.54
N SER A 22 3.68 -19.83 10.42
CA SER A 22 5.09 -20.07 10.15
C SER A 22 5.44 -19.87 8.67
N LEU A 23 6.70 -19.57 8.37
CA LEU A 23 7.16 -19.34 7.00
C LEU A 23 6.90 -20.54 6.05
N LYS A 24 6.89 -21.75 6.61
CA LYS A 24 6.59 -22.99 5.88
C LYS A 24 5.12 -23.07 5.45
N GLU A 25 4.21 -22.47 6.22
CA GLU A 25 2.77 -22.53 6.01
C GLU A 25 2.24 -21.45 5.05
N VAL A 26 3.09 -20.50 4.64
CA VAL A 26 2.75 -19.49 3.63
C VAL A 26 2.23 -20.19 2.36
N GLY A 27 1.03 -19.80 1.93
CA GLY A 27 0.31 -20.40 0.80
C GLY A 27 -0.45 -21.70 1.12
N SER A 28 -0.40 -22.23 2.34
CA SER A 28 -1.23 -23.37 2.72
C SER A 28 -2.73 -23.04 2.66
N THR A 29 -3.60 -24.05 2.64
CA THR A 29 -5.06 -23.85 2.63
C THR A 29 -5.55 -23.02 3.81
N ARG A 30 -4.96 -23.20 4.99
CA ARG A 30 -5.30 -22.43 6.20
C ARG A 30 -4.87 -20.97 6.05
N TRP A 31 -3.67 -20.75 5.51
CA TRP A 31 -3.15 -19.42 5.23
C TRP A 31 -4.00 -18.67 4.17
N PHE A 32 -4.37 -19.33 3.07
CA PHE A 32 -5.23 -18.72 2.05
C PHE A 32 -6.62 -18.36 2.59
N ARG A 33 -7.17 -19.18 3.50
CA ARG A 33 -8.43 -18.86 4.17
C ARG A 33 -8.31 -17.59 5.02
N GLN A 34 -7.21 -17.41 5.75
CA GLN A 34 -6.97 -16.16 6.48
C GLN A 34 -6.77 -14.97 5.52
N HIS A 35 -6.07 -15.16 4.40
CA HIS A 35 -5.96 -14.11 3.38
C HIS A 35 -7.35 -13.66 2.87
N GLU A 36 -8.25 -14.60 2.57
CA GLU A 36 -9.63 -14.29 2.17
C GLU A 36 -10.36 -13.47 3.25
N TYR A 37 -10.15 -13.78 4.54
CA TYR A 37 -10.74 -13.02 5.64
C TYR A 37 -10.19 -11.60 5.71
N ILE A 38 -8.87 -11.45 5.67
CA ILE A 38 -8.21 -10.13 5.71
C ILE A 38 -8.63 -9.29 4.50
N GLU A 39 -8.78 -9.89 3.32
CA GLU A 39 -9.24 -9.19 2.12
C GLU A 39 -10.65 -8.62 2.30
N LYS A 40 -11.58 -9.42 2.83
CA LYS A 40 -12.95 -8.93 3.10
C LYS A 40 -12.98 -7.86 4.19
N LEU A 41 -12.16 -8.01 5.24
CA LEU A 41 -12.00 -7.01 6.29
C LEU A 41 -11.45 -5.69 5.71
N ASN A 42 -10.44 -5.76 4.83
CA ASN A 42 -9.87 -4.62 4.12
C ASN A 42 -10.94 -3.89 3.28
N MET A 43 -11.68 -4.62 2.44
CA MET A 43 -12.76 -4.03 1.64
C MET A 43 -13.81 -3.34 2.52
N GLN A 44 -14.25 -4.01 3.60
CA GLN A 44 -15.24 -3.42 4.50
C GLN A 44 -14.71 -2.20 5.25
N ALA A 45 -13.44 -2.20 5.66
CA ALA A 45 -12.81 -1.05 6.32
C ALA A 45 -12.76 0.18 5.39
N ILE A 46 -12.39 -0.01 4.12
CA ILE A 46 -12.40 1.07 3.12
C ILE A 46 -13.81 1.63 2.93
N LEU A 47 -14.83 0.77 2.90
CA LEU A 47 -16.22 1.20 2.75
C LEU A 47 -16.71 1.99 3.96
N ASN A 48 -16.38 1.54 5.19
CA ASN A 48 -16.71 2.26 6.41
C ASN A 48 -16.09 3.67 6.41
N ALA A 49 -14.79 3.76 6.09
CA ALA A 49 -14.06 5.03 6.03
C ALA A 49 -14.59 5.95 4.92
N SER A 50 -14.88 5.41 3.74
CA SER A 50 -15.37 6.20 2.59
C SER A 50 -16.77 6.75 2.79
N ALA A 51 -17.62 6.03 3.53
CA ALA A 51 -18.99 6.42 3.82
C ALA A 51 -19.12 7.30 5.07
N MET A 52 -18.02 7.54 5.82
CA MET A 52 -18.04 8.21 7.12
C MET A 52 -19.06 7.57 8.10
N HIS A 53 -19.15 6.25 8.05
CA HIS A 53 -20.01 5.44 8.92
C HIS A 53 -19.23 4.89 10.11
N ASP A 54 -19.92 4.11 10.95
CA ASP A 54 -19.31 3.38 12.06
C ASP A 54 -18.17 2.47 11.56
N GLU A 55 -16.95 2.72 12.04
CA GLU A 55 -15.73 2.01 11.64
C GLU A 55 -15.54 0.71 12.43
N PHE A 56 -16.57 -0.14 12.44
CA PHE A 56 -16.60 -1.35 13.29
C PHE A 56 -15.43 -2.32 13.05
N ILE A 57 -14.86 -2.37 11.83
CA ILE A 57 -13.66 -3.20 11.56
C ILE A 57 -12.47 -2.73 12.41
N LYS A 58 -12.25 -1.41 12.47
CA LYS A 58 -11.20 -0.81 13.30
C LYS A 58 -11.47 -1.10 14.77
N GLU A 59 -12.69 -0.84 15.24
CA GLU A 59 -13.08 -1.08 16.64
C GLU A 59 -12.87 -2.53 17.08
N LEU A 60 -13.25 -3.50 16.23
CA LEU A 60 -13.06 -4.92 16.51
C LEU A 60 -11.58 -5.31 16.51
N LEU A 61 -10.77 -4.81 15.56
CA LEU A 61 -9.33 -5.10 15.51
C LEU A 61 -8.60 -4.59 16.76
N VAL A 62 -8.96 -3.38 17.22
CA VAL A 62 -8.46 -2.78 18.46
C VAL A 62 -8.93 -3.59 19.67
N SER A 63 -10.24 -3.84 19.79
CA SER A 63 -10.83 -4.53 20.95
C SER A 63 -10.31 -5.95 21.14
N TYR A 64 -10.05 -6.66 20.05
CA TYR A 64 -9.50 -8.03 20.08
C TYR A 64 -7.97 -8.09 20.05
N GLY A 65 -7.27 -6.96 20.01
CA GLY A 65 -5.81 -6.90 20.00
C GLY A 65 -5.19 -7.64 18.82
N ARG A 66 -5.78 -7.52 17.62
CA ARG A 66 -5.37 -8.29 16.43
C ARG A 66 -4.46 -7.53 15.46
N ILE A 67 -4.19 -6.25 15.71
CA ILE A 67 -3.25 -5.45 14.90
C ILE A 67 -1.84 -6.07 14.88
N PRO A 68 -1.27 -6.55 16.00
CA PRO A 68 0.04 -7.21 15.98
C PRO A 68 0.10 -8.45 15.07
N VAL A 69 -1.01 -9.20 14.95
CA VAL A 69 -1.10 -10.36 14.03
C VAL A 69 -1.01 -9.90 12.58
N LEU A 70 -1.67 -8.79 12.22
CA LEU A 70 -1.58 -8.22 10.87
C LEU A 70 -0.15 -7.77 10.56
N VAL A 71 0.52 -7.08 11.49
CA VAL A 71 1.92 -6.65 11.32
C VAL A 71 2.84 -7.86 11.13
N HIS A 72 2.65 -8.91 11.94
CA HIS A 72 3.41 -10.16 11.81
C HIS A 72 3.22 -10.80 10.43
N GLU A 73 1.98 -11.00 9.97
CA GLU A 73 1.70 -11.65 8.69
C GLU A 73 2.21 -10.85 7.49
N MET A 74 2.19 -9.52 7.58
CA MET A 74 2.80 -8.66 6.57
C MET A 74 4.32 -8.86 6.49
N ILE A 75 5.00 -8.87 7.64
CA ILE A 75 6.45 -9.10 7.74
C ILE A 75 6.81 -10.53 7.32
N LEU A 76 5.97 -11.52 7.62
CA LEU A 76 6.13 -12.91 7.19
C LEU A 76 6.19 -13.01 5.66
N VAL A 77 5.27 -12.35 4.96
CA VAL A 77 5.28 -12.28 3.48
C VAL A 77 6.49 -11.51 2.98
N GLU A 78 6.88 -10.40 3.62
CA GLU A 78 8.09 -9.66 3.28
C GLU A 78 9.33 -10.57 3.35
N VAL A 79 9.51 -11.33 4.44
CA VAL A 79 10.62 -12.29 4.61
C VAL A 79 10.54 -13.39 3.55
N TRP A 80 9.34 -13.94 3.30
CA TRP A 80 9.14 -14.97 2.28
C TRP A 80 9.58 -14.49 0.89
N LYS A 81 9.19 -13.27 0.49
CA LYS A 81 9.62 -12.64 -0.78
C LYS A 81 11.14 -12.47 -0.87
N HIS A 82 11.81 -12.19 0.24
CA HIS A 82 13.27 -11.96 0.24
C HIS A 82 14.10 -13.25 0.35
N LYS A 83 13.62 -14.27 1.07
CA LYS A 83 14.43 -15.44 1.46
C LYS A 83 14.02 -16.73 0.76
N VAL A 84 12.73 -16.90 0.44
CA VAL A 84 12.19 -18.15 -0.10
C VAL A 84 11.86 -18.01 -1.58
N PHE A 85 11.17 -16.95 -1.98
CA PHE A 85 10.74 -16.73 -3.35
C PHE A 85 11.89 -16.76 -4.39
N PRO A 86 13.06 -16.12 -4.16
CA PRO A 86 14.16 -16.18 -5.13
C PRO A 86 14.70 -17.60 -5.31
N ILE A 87 14.68 -18.41 -4.24
CA ILE A 87 15.10 -19.81 -4.30
C ILE A 87 14.06 -20.62 -5.08
N LEU A 88 12.76 -20.41 -4.84
CA LEU A 88 11.67 -21.05 -5.59
C LEU A 88 11.86 -20.83 -7.10
N CYS A 89 12.09 -19.60 -7.53
CA CYS A 89 12.30 -19.25 -8.94
C CYS A 89 13.56 -19.88 -9.56
N GLN A 90 14.54 -20.31 -8.77
CA GLN A 90 15.79 -20.93 -9.23
C GLN A 90 15.73 -22.47 -9.24
N LEU A 91 14.68 -23.08 -8.69
CA LEU A 91 14.52 -24.53 -8.68
C LEU A 91 14.13 -25.05 -10.07
N GLN A 92 14.85 -26.06 -10.56
CA GLN A 92 14.62 -26.63 -11.90
C GLN A 92 13.25 -27.32 -12.04
N ASP A 93 12.73 -27.87 -10.94
CA ASP A 93 11.43 -28.54 -10.85
C ASP A 93 10.25 -27.58 -10.66
N PHE A 94 10.52 -26.27 -10.52
CA PHE A 94 9.49 -25.26 -10.36
C PHE A 94 9.06 -24.69 -11.71
N ASN A 95 8.08 -25.35 -12.33
CA ASN A 95 7.40 -24.86 -13.53
C ASN A 95 5.88 -24.85 -13.30
N PRO A 96 5.35 -23.88 -12.51
CA PRO A 96 3.94 -23.87 -12.17
C PRO A 96 3.10 -23.63 -13.42
N LYS A 97 2.12 -24.51 -13.68
CA LYS A 97 1.15 -24.32 -14.78
C LYS A 97 0.35 -23.03 -14.64
N ASN A 98 0.23 -22.52 -13.40
CA ASN A 98 -0.47 -21.29 -13.06
C ASN A 98 0.27 -20.58 -11.91
N THR A 99 0.54 -19.27 -12.07
CA THR A 99 1.23 -18.42 -11.09
C THR A 99 0.29 -17.76 -10.08
N PHE A 100 -1.02 -18.04 -10.15
CA PHE A 100 -2.05 -17.39 -9.36
C PHE A 100 -1.82 -17.46 -7.84
N HIS A 101 -1.50 -18.64 -7.29
CA HIS A 101 -1.20 -18.79 -5.86
C HIS A 101 0.00 -17.94 -5.42
N LEU A 102 1.03 -17.81 -6.27
CA LEU A 102 2.21 -16.98 -5.96
C LEU A 102 1.83 -15.51 -5.95
N TYR A 103 1.04 -15.09 -6.92
CA TYR A 103 0.51 -13.72 -6.99
C TYR A 103 -0.29 -13.38 -5.73
N MET A 104 -1.15 -14.29 -5.26
CA MET A 104 -1.94 -14.10 -4.05
C MET A 104 -1.08 -14.00 -2.78
N VAL A 105 0.02 -14.76 -2.70
CA VAL A 105 0.98 -14.61 -1.59
C VAL A 105 1.61 -13.22 -1.59
N ILE A 106 2.01 -12.72 -2.77
CA ILE A 106 2.60 -11.38 -2.90
C ILE A 106 1.54 -10.29 -2.60
N HIS A 107 0.30 -10.48 -3.05
CA HIS A 107 -0.80 -9.54 -2.84
C HIS A 107 -1.22 -9.43 -1.38
N HIS A 108 -1.03 -10.47 -0.57
CA HIS A 108 -1.39 -10.46 0.84
C HIS A 108 -0.72 -9.32 1.62
N GLU A 109 0.54 -9.01 1.31
CA GLU A 109 1.23 -7.85 1.89
C GLU A 109 0.54 -6.53 1.51
N ALA A 110 0.09 -6.39 0.26
CA ALA A 110 -0.65 -5.23 -0.21
C ALA A 110 -2.02 -5.10 0.49
N THR A 111 -2.73 -6.20 0.68
CA THR A 111 -3.99 -6.23 1.41
C THR A 111 -3.80 -5.76 2.86
N ILE A 112 -2.79 -6.28 3.56
CA ILE A 112 -2.54 -5.91 4.95
C ILE A 112 -2.11 -4.44 5.07
N ILE A 113 -1.14 -3.98 4.28
CA ILE A 113 -0.67 -2.59 4.41
C ILE A 113 -1.79 -1.59 4.06
N ASN A 114 -2.71 -1.94 3.16
CA ASN A 114 -3.86 -1.11 2.85
C ASN A 114 -4.90 -1.09 3.99
N LEU A 115 -5.13 -2.23 4.65
CA LEU A 115 -5.96 -2.29 5.86
C LEU A 115 -5.33 -1.47 6.99
N LEU A 116 -4.01 -1.61 7.22
CA LEU A 116 -3.26 -0.82 8.20
C LEU A 116 -3.32 0.67 7.87
N GLU A 117 -3.12 1.08 6.61
CA GLU A 117 -3.29 2.48 6.20
C GLU A 117 -4.69 3.01 6.54
N THR A 118 -5.73 2.19 6.34
CA THR A 118 -7.11 2.60 6.59
C THR A 118 -7.38 2.79 8.09
N ILE A 119 -6.98 1.84 8.94
CA ILE A 119 -7.31 1.86 10.37
C ILE A 119 -6.38 2.77 11.19
N MET A 120 -5.09 2.84 10.83
CA MET A 120 -4.08 3.57 11.60
C MET A 120 -4.17 5.09 11.43
N PHE A 121 -5.06 5.59 10.59
CA PHE A 121 -5.44 7.00 10.62
C PHE A 121 -5.86 7.44 12.04
N HIS A 122 -6.46 6.53 12.81
CA HIS A 122 -6.90 6.76 14.19
C HIS A 122 -5.83 6.39 15.22
N LYS A 123 -5.72 7.22 16.27
CA LYS A 123 -4.70 7.08 17.33
C LYS A 123 -4.80 5.76 18.08
N ASP A 124 -6.02 5.32 18.40
CA ASP A 124 -6.29 4.07 19.13
C ASP A 124 -5.75 2.82 18.42
N SER A 125 -5.75 2.83 17.09
CA SER A 125 -5.17 1.74 16.27
C SER A 125 -3.64 1.72 16.36
N CYS A 126 -2.99 2.89 16.41
CA CYS A 126 -1.55 2.97 16.66
C CYS A 126 -1.18 2.50 18.07
N GLU A 127 -1.99 2.83 19.07
CA GLU A 127 -1.79 2.38 20.46
C GLU A 127 -2.00 0.87 20.59
N ALA A 128 -3.03 0.31 19.95
CA ALA A 128 -3.32 -1.11 19.95
C ALA A 128 -2.33 -1.97 19.13
N ALA A 129 -1.47 -1.35 18.32
CA ALA A 129 -0.34 -2.03 17.71
C ALA A 129 0.75 -2.38 18.75
N ASP A 130 0.75 -1.74 19.91
CA ASP A 130 1.67 -2.00 21.03
C ASP A 130 3.14 -2.10 20.55
N GLU A 131 3.87 -3.14 20.95
CA GLU A 131 5.28 -3.34 20.57
C GLU A 131 5.49 -3.52 19.06
N SER A 132 4.48 -4.03 18.34
CA SER A 132 4.56 -4.26 16.90
C SER A 132 4.66 -2.98 16.07
N VAL A 133 4.40 -1.80 16.65
CA VAL A 133 4.62 -0.52 15.98
C VAL A 133 6.10 -0.29 15.65
N LEU A 134 7.03 -0.85 16.44
CA LEU A 134 8.47 -0.78 16.16
C LEU A 134 8.82 -1.59 14.92
N ASP A 135 8.26 -2.80 14.81
CA ASP A 135 8.42 -3.65 13.64
C ASP A 135 7.82 -2.99 12.38
N LEU A 136 6.72 -2.26 12.55
CA LEU A 136 6.09 -1.50 11.48
C LEU A 136 6.92 -0.28 11.04
N VAL A 137 7.57 0.44 11.96
CA VAL A 137 8.55 1.50 11.62
C VAL A 137 9.70 0.93 10.80
N ASP A 138 10.25 -0.20 11.24
CA ASP A 138 11.33 -0.91 10.55
C ASP A 138 10.90 -1.35 9.13
N TYR A 139 9.68 -1.87 8.99
CA TYR A 139 9.07 -2.21 7.71
C TYR A 139 8.95 -0.98 6.80
N CYS A 140 8.33 0.10 7.27
CA CYS A 140 8.18 1.33 6.50
C CYS A 140 9.54 1.89 6.06
N HIS A 141 10.53 1.92 6.95
CA HIS A 141 11.87 2.38 6.62
C HIS A 141 12.52 1.55 5.49
N ARG A 142 12.41 0.21 5.52
CA ARG A 142 12.91 -0.66 4.45
C ARG A 142 12.24 -0.35 3.11
N LYS A 143 10.91 -0.20 3.10
CA LYS A 143 10.14 0.13 1.88
C LYS A 143 10.54 1.48 1.30
N LEU A 144 10.58 2.52 2.13
CA LEU A 144 10.93 3.87 1.69
C LEU A 144 12.38 3.94 1.16
N THR A 145 13.32 3.29 1.83
CA THR A 145 14.73 3.25 1.38
C THR A 145 14.88 2.52 0.05
N LEU A 146 14.15 1.41 -0.14
CA LEU A 146 14.12 0.68 -1.40
C LEU A 146 13.59 1.57 -2.55
N LEU A 147 12.53 2.34 -2.29
CA LEU A 147 11.97 3.25 -3.28
C LEU A 147 12.95 4.37 -3.65
N VAL A 148 13.54 5.05 -2.66
CA VAL A 148 14.56 6.07 -2.90
C VAL A 148 15.70 5.50 -3.74
N SER A 149 16.22 4.33 -3.38
CA SER A 149 17.30 3.68 -4.12
C SER A 149 16.93 3.40 -5.58
N LYS A 150 15.72 2.88 -5.84
CA LYS A 150 15.26 2.59 -7.22
C LYS A 150 15.14 3.86 -8.05
N THR A 151 14.51 4.90 -7.51
CA THR A 151 14.31 6.17 -8.22
C THR A 151 15.63 6.87 -8.54
N THR A 152 16.61 6.84 -7.62
CA THR A 152 17.94 7.40 -7.88
C THR A 152 18.68 6.64 -8.99
N MET A 153 18.55 5.30 -9.05
CA MET A 153 19.18 4.51 -10.10
C MET A 153 18.54 4.74 -11.47
N GLU A 154 17.21 4.83 -11.54
CA GLU A 154 16.48 5.14 -12.78
C GLU A 154 16.79 6.56 -13.28
N GLY A 155 16.86 7.53 -12.36
CA GLY A 155 17.28 8.91 -12.66
C GLY A 155 18.68 8.97 -13.27
N ALA A 156 19.65 8.26 -12.69
CA ALA A 156 21.02 8.19 -13.23
C ALA A 156 21.07 7.56 -14.63
N ALA A 157 20.33 6.47 -14.86
CA ALA A 157 20.29 5.78 -16.15
C ALA A 157 19.66 6.63 -17.28
N THR A 158 18.78 7.58 -16.96
CA THR A 158 18.21 8.50 -17.97
C THR A 158 19.17 9.61 -18.41
N HIS A 159 20.20 9.93 -17.62
CA HIS A 159 21.24 10.90 -17.99
C HIS A 159 22.34 10.31 -18.91
N ASP A 160 22.49 8.99 -18.96
CA ASP A 160 23.52 8.27 -19.75
C ASP A 160 23.04 7.77 -21.13
N GLN A 161 21.97 8.36 -21.69
CA GLN A 161 21.45 7.96 -23.01
C GLN A 161 22.32 8.41 -24.19
N HIS A 162 23.46 7.73 -24.37
CA HIS A 162 24.18 7.66 -25.63
C HIS A 162 24.56 6.25 -26.10
N ASN A 163 24.00 5.19 -25.51
CA ASN A 163 24.10 3.83 -26.08
C ASN A 163 22.83 2.99 -25.83
N PRO A 164 21.96 2.78 -26.84
CA PRO A 164 20.80 1.91 -26.72
C PRO A 164 21.21 0.46 -27.06
N THR A 165 21.90 -0.22 -26.14
CA THR A 165 22.13 -1.66 -26.25
C THR A 165 21.73 -2.34 -24.96
N GLY A 166 20.55 -2.97 -24.98
CA GLY A 166 20.05 -3.80 -23.88
C GLY A 166 18.71 -3.37 -23.31
N LYS A 167 17.66 -3.22 -24.13
CA LYS A 167 16.29 -3.36 -23.61
C LYS A 167 16.09 -4.84 -23.32
N THR A 168 16.42 -5.26 -22.09
CA THR A 168 15.92 -6.52 -21.54
C THR A 168 14.41 -6.44 -21.62
N VAL A 169 13.78 -7.36 -22.34
CA VAL A 169 12.33 -7.46 -22.39
C VAL A 169 11.90 -7.96 -21.02
N GLU A 170 11.63 -7.04 -20.09
CA GLU A 170 11.01 -7.36 -18.81
C GLU A 170 9.69 -8.10 -19.10
N SER A 171 9.51 -9.24 -18.45
CA SER A 171 8.29 -10.01 -18.60
C SER A 171 7.10 -9.24 -18.00
N SER A 172 5.89 -9.46 -18.53
CA SER A 172 4.68 -8.79 -18.03
C SER A 172 4.43 -9.02 -16.53
N THR A 173 4.94 -10.13 -15.98
CA THR A 173 4.85 -10.50 -14.56
C THR A 173 5.78 -9.66 -13.68
N GLU A 174 7.00 -9.36 -14.13
CA GLU A 174 7.94 -8.50 -13.40
C GLU A 174 7.42 -7.06 -13.30
N ILE A 175 6.82 -6.55 -14.38
CA ILE A 175 6.20 -5.22 -14.42
C ILE A 175 5.04 -5.13 -13.41
N GLN A 176 4.20 -6.16 -13.33
CA GLN A 176 3.08 -6.22 -12.37
C GLN A 176 3.58 -6.28 -10.92
N SER A 177 4.62 -7.08 -10.65
CA SER A 177 5.22 -7.16 -9.31
C SER A 177 5.86 -5.83 -8.89
N ALA A 178 6.51 -5.12 -9.82
CA ALA A 178 7.10 -3.82 -9.55
C ALA A 178 6.04 -2.73 -9.28
N ALA A 179 4.94 -2.73 -10.04
CA ALA A 179 3.81 -1.83 -9.81
C ALA A 179 3.15 -2.05 -8.44
N LEU A 180 2.95 -3.31 -8.05
CA LEU A 180 2.40 -3.66 -6.74
C LEU A 180 3.36 -3.26 -5.59
N GLU A 181 4.66 -3.50 -5.74
CA GLU A 181 5.66 -3.09 -4.74
C GLU A 181 5.73 -1.56 -4.58
N PHE A 182 5.55 -0.83 -5.68
CA PHE A 182 5.43 0.62 -5.65
C PHE A 182 4.20 1.05 -4.84
N GLU A 183 3.03 0.46 -5.11
CA GLU A 183 1.80 0.72 -4.35
C GLU A 183 1.96 0.43 -2.86
N ILE A 184 2.51 -0.73 -2.49
CA ILE A 184 2.81 -1.11 -1.10
C ILE A 184 3.68 -0.03 -0.43
N THR A 185 4.69 0.47 -1.14
CA THR A 185 5.58 1.48 -0.58
C THR A 185 4.89 2.82 -0.35
N LEU A 186 4.00 3.23 -1.27
CA LEU A 186 3.21 4.46 -1.09
C LEU A 186 2.28 4.36 0.13
N LYS A 187 1.71 3.18 0.38
CA LYS A 187 0.91 2.90 1.59
C LYS A 187 1.78 2.94 2.85
N ALA A 188 3.01 2.43 2.79
CA ALA A 188 3.98 2.51 3.88
C ALA A 188 4.36 3.96 4.23
N VAL A 189 4.37 4.89 3.26
CA VAL A 189 4.54 6.33 3.52
C VAL A 189 3.38 6.88 4.36
N SER A 190 2.13 6.56 4.00
CA SER A 190 0.96 6.97 4.78
C SER A 190 0.98 6.39 6.20
N VAL A 191 1.26 5.09 6.33
CA VAL A 191 1.35 4.41 7.63
C VAL A 191 2.44 5.02 8.50
N LEU A 192 3.62 5.29 7.94
CA LEU A 192 4.69 5.98 8.66
C LEU A 192 4.23 7.37 9.13
N ARG A 193 3.54 8.14 8.27
CA ARG A 193 2.98 9.44 8.66
C ARG A 193 2.07 9.29 9.87
N TYR A 194 1.15 8.33 9.88
CA TYR A 194 0.23 8.13 11.00
C TYR A 194 0.97 7.78 12.29
N ILE A 195 2.03 6.97 12.21
CA ILE A 195 2.90 6.70 13.36
C ILE A 195 3.54 8.00 13.88
N THR A 196 4.07 8.85 13.00
CA THR A 196 4.65 10.14 13.44
C THR A 196 3.63 11.08 14.08
N ASP A 197 2.35 10.95 13.70
CA ASP A 197 1.25 11.78 14.22
C ASP A 197 0.89 11.36 15.65
N HIS A 198 0.77 10.05 15.86
CA HIS A 198 0.14 9.47 17.05
C HIS A 198 1.11 8.93 18.11
N THR A 199 2.39 8.69 17.78
CA THR A 199 3.33 8.08 18.73
C THR A 199 3.98 9.11 19.66
N ASP A 200 3.81 8.86 20.96
CA ASP A 200 4.55 9.52 22.05
C ASP A 200 5.60 8.56 22.66
N SER A 201 5.76 7.35 22.09
CA SER A 201 6.66 6.33 22.61
C SER A 201 8.12 6.69 22.35
N ILE A 202 8.90 6.77 23.42
CA ILE A 202 10.33 7.06 23.40
C ILE A 202 11.09 6.07 22.51
N SER A 203 10.75 4.77 22.59
CA SER A 203 11.37 3.72 21.77
C SER A 203 11.12 3.96 20.29
N VAL A 204 9.89 4.32 19.92
CA VAL A 204 9.49 4.56 18.52
C VAL A 204 10.17 5.82 17.97
N ILE A 205 10.18 6.90 18.75
CA ILE A 205 10.87 8.14 18.41
C ILE A 205 12.37 7.89 18.22
N ASN A 206 13.01 7.17 19.15
CA ASN A 206 14.42 6.83 19.04
C ASN A 206 14.72 5.97 17.80
N ARG A 207 13.86 5.01 17.49
CA ARG A 207 13.98 4.16 16.31
C ARG A 207 13.90 4.97 15.01
N MET A 208 12.91 5.86 14.90
CA MET A 208 12.75 6.73 13.72
C MET A 208 13.90 7.73 13.56
N LEU A 209 14.32 8.38 14.64
CA LEU A 209 15.27 9.49 14.59
C LEU A 209 16.73 9.05 14.63
N CYS A 210 17.08 8.18 15.58
CA CYS A 210 18.45 7.82 15.89
C CYS A 210 18.91 6.55 15.19
N THR A 211 18.03 5.54 15.04
CA THR A 211 18.40 4.34 14.26
C THR A 211 18.29 4.59 12.77
N HIS A 212 17.10 4.98 12.30
CA HIS A 212 16.81 5.00 10.85
C HIS A 212 17.00 6.36 10.18
N ASN A 213 17.16 7.43 10.96
CA ASN A 213 17.26 8.79 10.44
C ASN A 213 16.17 9.09 9.40
N VAL A 214 14.92 8.76 9.75
CA VAL A 214 13.73 8.92 8.91
C VAL A 214 13.64 10.34 8.31
N PRO A 215 13.96 11.45 9.02
CA PRO A 215 13.94 12.78 8.42
C PRO A 215 14.80 12.87 7.14
N CYS A 216 15.99 12.26 7.11
CA CYS A 216 16.82 12.27 5.90
C CYS A 216 16.21 11.44 4.77
N VAL A 217 15.57 10.31 5.07
CA VAL A 217 14.87 9.49 4.07
C VAL A 217 13.71 10.28 3.45
N LEU A 218 12.94 10.99 4.27
CA LEU A 218 11.84 11.84 3.82
C LEU A 218 12.32 13.03 2.96
N VAL A 219 13.48 13.62 3.28
CA VAL A 219 14.12 14.64 2.43
C VAL A 219 14.43 14.06 1.04
N GLN A 220 14.97 12.83 0.97
CA GLN A 220 15.25 12.20 -0.34
C GLN A 220 13.97 11.96 -1.14
N LEU A 221 12.86 11.58 -0.48
CA LEU A 221 11.57 11.39 -1.15
C LEU A 221 11.01 12.70 -1.74
N ILE A 222 11.21 13.84 -1.06
CA ILE A 222 10.85 15.16 -1.63
C ILE A 222 11.71 15.48 -2.83
N ASP A 223 13.01 15.20 -2.76
CA ASP A 223 13.97 15.50 -3.82
C ASP A 223 13.70 14.67 -5.08
N CYS A 224 13.50 13.36 -4.94
CA CYS A 224 13.28 12.46 -6.07
C CYS A 224 11.82 12.35 -6.51
N CYS A 225 10.86 12.71 -5.64
CA CYS A 225 9.40 12.72 -5.88
C CYS A 225 8.93 11.54 -6.74
N PRO A 226 9.01 10.29 -6.24
CA PRO A 226 8.86 9.08 -7.06
C PRO A 226 7.45 8.86 -7.62
N TRP A 227 6.46 9.61 -7.13
CA TRP A 227 5.09 9.67 -7.66
C TRP A 227 4.87 10.77 -8.69
N SER A 228 5.92 11.43 -9.18
CA SER A 228 5.88 12.40 -10.29
C SER A 228 6.90 12.02 -11.35
N ARG A 229 6.55 12.09 -12.63
CA ARG A 229 7.47 11.81 -13.74
C ARG A 229 7.16 12.66 -14.97
N CYS A 230 8.17 12.93 -15.79
CA CYS A 230 8.01 13.56 -17.08
C CYS A 230 8.15 12.51 -18.19
N LYS A 231 7.13 12.35 -19.04
CA LYS A 231 7.13 11.42 -20.16
C LYS A 231 6.79 12.16 -21.44
N ALA A 232 7.71 12.15 -22.41
CA ALA A 232 7.54 12.84 -23.69
C ALA A 232 7.16 14.34 -23.57
N GLY A 233 7.68 15.03 -22.54
CA GLY A 233 7.39 16.45 -22.29
C GLY A 233 6.10 16.70 -21.50
N GLU A 234 5.33 15.66 -21.18
CA GLU A 234 4.13 15.77 -20.34
C GLU A 234 4.43 15.32 -18.91
N ILE A 235 3.88 16.04 -17.93
CA ILE A 235 3.99 15.68 -16.52
C ILE A 235 2.88 14.70 -16.17
N GLU A 236 3.26 13.55 -15.61
CA GLU A 236 2.37 12.56 -15.02
C GLU A 236 2.60 12.50 -13.51
N LYS A 237 1.52 12.43 -12.72
CA LYS A 237 1.57 12.15 -11.28
C LYS A 237 0.76 10.91 -10.94
N TYR A 238 1.20 10.15 -9.94
CA TYR A 238 0.51 8.97 -9.47
C TYR A 238 -0.55 9.36 -8.44
N ILE A 239 -1.83 9.26 -8.83
CA ILE A 239 -2.98 9.71 -8.06
C ILE A 239 -4.06 8.62 -8.09
N ASN A 240 -4.60 8.26 -6.91
CA ASN A 240 -5.67 7.28 -6.75
C ASN A 240 -5.37 5.92 -7.45
N GLY A 241 -4.15 5.41 -7.27
CA GLY A 241 -3.76 4.11 -7.81
C GLY A 241 -3.36 4.11 -9.30
N LYS A 242 -3.28 5.27 -9.95
CA LYS A 242 -3.00 5.37 -11.39
C LYS A 242 -2.10 6.54 -11.72
N TRP A 243 -1.26 6.37 -12.74
CA TRP A 243 -0.54 7.47 -13.38
C TRP A 243 -1.51 8.32 -14.20
N GLN A 244 -1.56 9.62 -13.91
CA GLN A 244 -2.46 10.56 -14.56
C GLN A 244 -1.67 11.74 -15.13
N LYS A 245 -2.00 12.15 -16.36
CA LYS A 245 -1.43 13.36 -16.97
C LYS A 245 -1.97 14.59 -16.26
N ILE A 246 -1.09 15.52 -15.91
CA ILE A 246 -1.44 16.72 -15.16
C ILE A 246 -1.48 17.93 -16.09
N PRO A 247 -2.60 18.67 -16.14
CA PRO A 247 -2.70 19.96 -16.83
C PRO A 247 -1.66 20.97 -16.32
N VAL A 248 -1.24 21.91 -17.16
CA VAL A 248 -0.16 22.86 -16.84
C VAL A 248 -0.49 23.70 -15.61
N GLU A 249 -1.75 24.09 -15.46
CA GLU A 249 -2.28 24.83 -14.31
C GLU A 249 -2.15 24.07 -12.98
N ASP A 250 -2.13 22.74 -13.01
CA ASP A 250 -2.07 21.87 -11.83
C ASP A 250 -0.66 21.31 -11.58
N HIS A 251 0.36 21.72 -12.35
CA HIS A 251 1.73 21.21 -12.20
C HIS A 251 2.29 21.42 -10.78
N LEU A 252 1.99 22.58 -10.18
CA LEU A 252 2.41 22.94 -8.82
C LEU A 252 1.46 22.44 -7.72
N LYS A 253 0.35 21.79 -8.09
CA LYS A 253 -0.60 21.26 -7.12
C LYS A 253 0.02 20.09 -6.36
N MET A 254 -0.02 20.18 -5.04
CA MET A 254 0.47 19.17 -4.12
C MET A 254 -0.41 17.93 -4.20
N THR A 255 0.21 16.75 -4.27
CA THR A 255 -0.48 15.47 -4.18
C THR A 255 -0.71 15.08 -2.71
N LYS A 256 -1.59 14.10 -2.49
CA LYS A 256 -1.77 13.53 -1.13
C LYS A 256 -0.47 12.98 -0.56
N LEU A 257 0.37 12.36 -1.40
CA LEU A 257 1.64 11.75 -1.00
C LEU A 257 2.66 12.82 -0.58
N ASP A 258 2.75 13.92 -1.31
CA ASP A 258 3.55 15.08 -0.90
C ASP A 258 3.13 15.54 0.51
N GLY A 259 1.82 15.65 0.74
CA GLY A 259 1.26 15.98 2.05
C GLY A 259 1.68 14.99 3.15
N GLN A 260 1.66 13.68 2.88
CA GLN A 260 2.11 12.68 3.86
C GLN A 260 3.56 12.91 4.28
N VAL A 261 4.46 13.17 3.32
CA VAL A 261 5.89 13.37 3.61
C VAL A 261 6.14 14.69 4.34
N TRP A 262 5.49 15.76 3.91
CA TRP A 262 5.61 17.07 4.57
C TRP A 262 5.09 17.06 6.00
N ILE A 263 3.94 16.42 6.27
CA ILE A 263 3.39 16.28 7.63
C ILE A 263 4.31 15.40 8.48
N SER A 264 4.87 14.32 7.92
CA SER A 264 5.84 13.49 8.64
C SER A 264 7.09 14.28 9.05
N LEU A 265 7.62 15.11 8.15
CA LEU A 265 8.75 16.00 8.45
C LEU A 265 8.39 17.05 9.50
N TYR A 266 7.20 17.66 9.38
CA TYR A 266 6.69 18.61 10.37
C TYR A 266 6.66 17.96 11.76
N ASN A 267 6.07 16.77 11.88
CA ASN A 267 5.97 16.03 13.14
C ASN A 267 7.34 15.68 13.73
N LEU A 268 8.25 15.14 12.92
CA LEU A 268 9.57 14.69 13.38
C LEU A 268 10.54 15.84 13.70
N LEU A 269 10.35 17.03 13.12
CA LEU A 269 11.26 18.16 13.31
C LEU A 269 10.74 19.21 14.29
N LEU A 270 9.43 19.31 14.51
CA LEU A 270 8.84 20.36 15.35
C LEU A 270 8.31 19.85 16.69
N LYS A 271 8.03 18.56 16.86
CA LYS A 271 7.68 18.01 18.18
C LYS A 271 8.88 18.11 19.11
N GLU A 272 8.65 18.59 20.34
CA GLU A 272 9.72 18.88 21.31
C GLU A 272 10.52 17.62 21.67
N ASP A 273 9.84 16.49 21.91
CA ASP A 273 10.50 15.23 22.24
C ASP A 273 11.35 14.67 21.08
N CYS A 274 10.98 14.98 19.84
CA CYS A 274 11.78 14.65 18.67
C CYS A 274 13.02 15.55 18.57
N GLN A 275 12.86 16.86 18.75
CA GLN A 275 13.99 17.81 18.71
C GLN A 275 15.05 17.51 19.77
N ARG A 276 14.62 17.11 20.98
CA ARG A 276 15.54 16.75 22.07
C ARG A 276 16.41 15.52 21.74
N LYS A 277 15.93 14.64 20.85
CA LYS A 277 16.62 13.40 20.48
C LYS A 277 17.37 13.47 19.16
N TYR A 278 16.91 14.27 18.19
CA TYR A 278 17.51 14.29 16.87
C TYR A 278 18.89 14.97 16.88
N ASP A 279 19.89 14.31 16.30
CA ASP A 279 21.24 14.86 16.18
C ASP A 279 21.36 15.73 14.92
N PHE A 280 21.40 17.05 15.11
CA PHE A 280 21.59 18.04 14.05
C PHE A 280 23.06 18.22 13.65
N ASN A 281 23.79 17.12 13.48
CA ASN A 281 25.17 17.14 12.99
C ASN A 281 25.26 17.74 11.57
N SER A 282 26.49 18.02 11.13
CA SER A 282 26.75 18.69 9.84
C SER A 282 26.09 17.98 8.64
N PHE A 283 26.06 16.63 8.65
CA PHE A 283 25.42 15.86 7.58
C PHE A 283 23.90 16.02 7.61
N ASN A 284 23.25 15.73 8.74
CA ASN A 284 21.80 15.81 8.90
C ASN A 284 21.28 17.23 8.62
N LYS A 285 21.96 18.24 9.18
CA LYS A 285 21.66 19.65 8.92
C LYS A 285 21.76 19.98 7.42
N SER A 286 22.81 19.53 6.73
CA SER A 286 22.95 19.77 5.29
C SER A 286 21.81 19.15 4.46
N GLN A 287 21.33 17.96 4.84
CA GLN A 287 20.19 17.34 4.15
C GLN A 287 18.89 18.11 4.42
N LEU A 288 18.59 18.41 5.67
CA LEU A 288 17.38 19.15 6.05
C LEU A 288 17.30 20.53 5.38
N LEU A 289 18.43 21.23 5.25
CA LEU A 289 18.45 22.55 4.62
C LEU A 289 18.12 22.54 3.12
N LYS A 290 18.18 21.38 2.45
CA LYS A 290 17.68 21.23 1.06
C LYS A 290 16.19 21.51 0.95
N LEU A 291 15.41 21.22 2.00
CA LEU A 291 13.96 21.45 2.06
C LEU A 291 13.58 22.91 1.80
N ARG A 292 14.47 23.86 2.10
CA ARG A 292 14.25 25.29 1.86
C ARG A 292 13.98 25.60 0.38
N GLY A 293 14.58 24.84 -0.54
CA GLY A 293 14.35 24.99 -1.98
C GLY A 293 12.96 24.54 -2.43
N PHE A 294 12.31 23.66 -1.66
CA PHE A 294 11.00 23.09 -1.96
C PHE A 294 9.85 23.85 -1.27
N LEU A 295 10.13 24.55 -0.17
CA LEU A 295 9.18 25.39 0.58
C LEU A 295 8.87 26.72 -0.12
N THR A 296 8.28 26.61 -1.32
CA THR A 296 7.82 27.74 -2.14
C THR A 296 6.54 28.37 -1.58
N GLU A 297 6.25 29.62 -1.94
CA GLU A 297 5.00 30.30 -1.57
C GLU A 297 3.76 29.49 -1.99
N VAL A 298 3.78 28.91 -3.19
CA VAL A 298 2.69 28.06 -3.71
C VAL A 298 2.47 26.80 -2.87
N LEU A 299 3.54 26.21 -2.31
CA LEU A 299 3.41 25.07 -1.41
C LEU A 299 2.86 25.51 -0.05
N ILE A 300 3.33 26.63 0.48
CA ILE A 300 2.85 27.21 1.73
C ILE A 300 1.37 27.57 1.65
N ASP A 301 0.91 28.13 0.52
CA ASP A 301 -0.51 28.45 0.31
C ASP A 301 -1.39 27.18 0.35
N GLN A 302 -0.87 26.04 -0.12
CA GLN A 302 -1.58 24.76 -0.12
C GLN A 302 -1.52 24.03 1.23
N LEU A 303 -0.47 24.23 2.02
CA LEU A 303 -0.33 23.69 3.37
C LEU A 303 0.28 24.73 4.34
N PRO A 304 -0.54 25.68 4.85
CA PRO A 304 -0.06 26.83 5.62
C PRO A 304 0.72 26.48 6.89
N ASN A 305 0.46 25.31 7.48
CA ASN A 305 1.17 24.84 8.68
C ASN A 305 2.68 24.69 8.45
N LEU A 306 3.14 24.55 7.20
CA LEU A 306 4.56 24.46 6.87
C LEU A 306 5.34 25.77 7.07
N VAL A 307 4.68 26.91 7.34
CA VAL A 307 5.36 28.16 7.69
C VAL A 307 6.24 27.99 8.93
N GLU A 308 5.80 27.19 9.91
CA GLU A 308 6.59 26.93 11.12
C GLU A 308 7.85 26.11 10.80
N LEU A 309 7.72 25.10 9.93
CA LEU A 309 8.85 24.31 9.45
C LEU A 309 9.83 25.19 8.66
N GLN A 310 9.32 26.11 7.82
CA GLN A 310 10.14 27.07 7.09
C GLN A 310 10.94 27.98 8.03
N ARG A 311 10.30 28.50 9.09
CA ARG A 311 10.96 29.31 10.12
C ARG A 311 12.02 28.51 10.89
N PHE A 312 11.70 27.27 11.26
CA PHE A 312 12.63 26.36 11.92
C PHE A 312 13.88 26.12 11.07
N LEU A 313 13.72 25.80 9.78
CA LEU A 313 14.84 25.60 8.86
C LEU A 313 15.66 26.88 8.62
N ALA A 314 15.02 28.05 8.61
CA ALA A 314 15.72 29.33 8.54
C ALA A 314 16.60 29.54 9.78
N HIS A 315 16.09 29.27 10.98
CA HIS A 315 16.85 29.34 12.22
C HIS A 315 18.00 28.31 12.25
N LEU A 316 17.73 27.07 11.84
CA LEU A 316 18.73 26.00 11.72
C LEU A 316 19.86 26.37 10.73
N SER A 317 19.59 27.20 9.72
CA SER A 317 20.62 27.60 8.77
C SER A 317 21.70 28.51 9.35
N VAL A 318 21.36 29.27 10.40
CA VAL A 318 22.25 30.25 11.04
C VAL A 318 22.70 29.81 12.44
N THR A 319 22.11 28.75 12.98
CA THR A 319 22.38 28.25 14.33
C THR A 319 22.77 26.77 14.27
N ASP A 320 23.70 26.36 15.12
CA ASP A 320 24.02 24.95 15.34
C ASP A 320 23.41 24.52 16.68
N PRO A 321 22.35 23.68 16.67
CA PRO A 321 21.79 23.13 17.90
C PRO A 321 22.85 22.35 18.67
N ALA A 322 22.80 22.43 20.00
CA ALA A 322 23.64 21.57 20.83
C ALA A 322 23.33 20.09 20.53
N PRO A 323 24.35 19.21 20.53
CA PRO A 323 24.11 17.79 20.30
C PRO A 323 23.16 17.22 21.37
N PRO A 324 22.31 16.25 21.02
CA PRO A 324 21.38 15.64 21.95
C PRO A 324 22.12 14.99 23.11
N LYS A 325 21.53 15.04 24.31
CA LYS A 325 22.11 14.42 25.50
C LYS A 325 22.07 12.89 25.34
N LYS A 326 23.20 12.24 25.62
CA LYS A 326 23.28 10.78 25.68
C LYS A 326 22.68 10.29 26.99
N GLU A 327 21.39 9.99 26.97
CA GLU A 327 20.67 9.39 28.09
C GLU A 327 20.67 7.87 27.95
N LEU A 328 20.79 7.15 29.07
CA LEU A 328 20.59 5.71 29.09
C LEU A 328 19.08 5.45 28.98
N ILE A 329 18.64 4.92 27.85
CA ILE A 329 17.23 4.63 27.57
C ILE A 329 17.07 3.10 27.54
N LEU A 330 16.09 2.59 28.29
CA LEU A 330 15.65 1.22 28.13
C LEU A 330 14.72 1.18 26.92
N GLU A 331 15.18 0.57 25.83
CA GLU A 331 14.46 0.52 24.56
C GLU A 331 13.84 -0.86 24.34
N GLN A 332 12.58 -0.86 23.92
CA GLN A 332 11.97 -2.02 23.28
C GLN A 332 12.60 -2.20 21.89
N ILE A 333 12.83 -3.44 21.47
CA ILE A 333 13.47 -3.78 20.20
C ILE A 333 12.43 -4.47 19.31
N PRO A 334 12.31 -4.12 18.01
CA PRO A 334 11.49 -4.89 17.08
C PRO A 334 12.02 -6.32 16.92
N GLU A 335 11.14 -7.31 17.04
CA GLU A 335 11.54 -8.72 17.10
C GLU A 335 11.00 -9.57 15.95
N MET A 336 9.91 -9.16 15.28
CA MET A 336 9.18 -10.04 14.36
C MET A 336 10.05 -10.49 13.20
N TRP A 337 10.72 -9.56 12.51
CA TRP A 337 11.62 -9.89 11.40
C TRP A 337 12.78 -10.80 11.86
N SER A 338 13.43 -10.46 12.98
CA SER A 338 14.56 -11.23 13.50
C SER A 338 14.15 -12.63 13.97
N ASN A 339 12.98 -12.77 14.58
CA ASN A 339 12.46 -14.06 15.04
C ASN A 339 12.16 -14.95 13.84
N ILE A 340 11.40 -14.46 12.85
CA ILE A 340 11.11 -15.21 11.62
C ILE A 340 12.42 -15.61 10.90
N VAL A 341 13.40 -14.70 10.81
CA VAL A 341 14.68 -15.00 10.15
C VAL A 341 15.50 -16.03 10.93
N SER A 342 15.60 -15.89 12.25
CA SER A 342 16.43 -16.77 13.10
C SER A 342 15.87 -18.18 13.18
N GLU A 343 14.56 -18.34 13.37
CA GLU A 343 13.87 -19.64 13.43
C GLU A 343 14.03 -20.47 12.14
N ASN A 344 14.13 -19.78 11.00
CA ASN A 344 14.18 -20.38 9.68
C ASN A 344 15.59 -20.38 9.05
N SER A 345 16.60 -19.91 9.79
CA SER A 345 17.98 -19.88 9.35
C SER A 345 18.48 -21.26 8.90
N GLY A 346 19.11 -21.32 7.72
CA GLY A 346 19.58 -22.56 7.11
C GLY A 346 18.47 -23.44 6.49
N LYS A 347 17.19 -23.10 6.65
CA LYS A 347 16.05 -23.92 6.18
C LYS A 347 15.42 -23.43 4.88
N TRP A 348 15.85 -22.29 4.34
CA TRP A 348 15.24 -21.62 3.17
C TRP A 348 15.00 -22.56 1.97
N LYS A 349 16.03 -23.33 1.59
CA LYS A 349 15.96 -24.26 0.46
C LYS A 349 15.03 -25.45 0.73
N ALA A 350 14.97 -25.92 1.98
CA ALA A 350 14.07 -27.01 2.36
C ALA A 350 12.60 -26.53 2.35
N ILE A 351 12.34 -25.31 2.84
CA ILE A 351 11.02 -24.68 2.79
C ILE A 351 10.59 -24.47 1.34
N ALA A 352 11.46 -23.91 0.49
CA ALA A 352 11.17 -23.72 -0.93
C ALA A 352 10.77 -25.04 -1.60
N LYS A 353 11.57 -26.10 -1.45
CA LYS A 353 11.25 -27.43 -2.02
C LYS A 353 9.93 -28.01 -1.51
N TYR A 354 9.65 -27.84 -0.21
CA TYR A 354 8.37 -28.26 0.36
C TYR A 354 7.20 -27.52 -0.28
N GLN A 355 7.29 -26.19 -0.39
CA GLN A 355 6.23 -25.36 -0.96
C GLN A 355 6.03 -25.59 -2.46
N VAL A 356 7.07 -25.86 -3.25
CA VAL A 356 6.90 -26.29 -4.66
C VAL A 356 6.02 -27.52 -4.74
N LYS A 357 6.28 -28.52 -3.91
CA LYS A 357 5.61 -29.81 -3.97
C LYS A 357 4.19 -29.77 -3.41
N GLU A 358 4.00 -29.13 -2.27
CA GLU A 358 2.77 -29.23 -1.47
C GLU A 358 1.86 -27.98 -1.58
N THR A 359 2.36 -26.85 -2.10
CA THR A 359 1.66 -25.55 -2.02
C THR A 359 1.44 -24.88 -3.37
N PHE A 360 2.49 -24.82 -4.19
CA PHE A 360 2.49 -24.12 -5.49
C PHE A 360 2.40 -25.05 -6.69
N ASN A 361 1.86 -26.26 -6.48
CA ASN A 361 1.47 -27.20 -7.53
C ASN A 361 0.01 -27.69 -7.34
N PRO A 362 -0.97 -26.76 -7.33
CA PRO A 362 -2.36 -27.10 -7.06
C PRO A 362 -2.99 -27.93 -8.19
N SER A 363 -3.99 -28.73 -7.83
CA SER A 363 -4.83 -29.41 -8.82
C SER A 363 -5.74 -28.42 -9.56
N GLU A 364 -6.26 -28.79 -10.74
CA GLU A 364 -7.22 -27.93 -11.47
C GLU A 364 -8.50 -27.66 -10.65
N SER A 365 -8.95 -28.63 -9.84
CA SER A 365 -10.08 -28.45 -8.93
C SER A 365 -9.81 -27.39 -7.86
N ASP A 366 -8.61 -27.38 -7.29
CA ASP A 366 -8.22 -26.39 -6.27
C ASP A 366 -8.20 -24.98 -6.87
N LEU A 367 -7.64 -24.85 -8.09
CA LEU A 367 -7.62 -23.59 -8.83
C LEU A 367 -9.03 -23.07 -9.13
N ARG A 368 -9.96 -23.96 -9.55
CA ARG A 368 -11.35 -23.59 -9.81
C ARG A 368 -12.06 -23.11 -8.54
N LEU A 369 -11.88 -23.83 -7.43
CA LEU A 369 -12.50 -23.47 -6.16
C LEU A 369 -12.00 -22.10 -5.66
N GLN A 370 -10.69 -21.85 -5.75
CA GLN A 370 -10.14 -20.54 -5.38
C GLN A 370 -10.64 -19.42 -6.30
N ALA A 371 -10.64 -19.64 -7.62
CA ALA A 371 -11.16 -18.67 -8.57
C ALA A 371 -12.63 -18.31 -8.29
N GLN A 372 -13.46 -19.29 -7.91
CA GLN A 372 -14.85 -19.06 -7.50
C GLN A 372 -14.95 -18.21 -6.23
N ARG A 373 -14.15 -18.51 -5.19
CA ARG A 373 -14.13 -17.73 -3.94
C ARG A 373 -13.70 -16.29 -4.15
N LEU A 374 -12.76 -16.07 -5.06
CA LEU A 374 -12.30 -14.74 -5.41
C LEU A 374 -13.31 -13.98 -6.24
N ALA A 375 -13.97 -14.63 -7.19
CA ALA A 375 -15.07 -14.01 -7.93
C ALA A 375 -16.21 -13.59 -6.99
N GLN A 376 -16.45 -14.34 -5.91
CA GLN A 376 -17.41 -13.96 -4.87
C GLN A 376 -16.90 -12.77 -4.03
N THR A 377 -15.62 -12.72 -3.71
CA THR A 377 -15.00 -11.66 -2.90
C THR A 377 -14.90 -10.34 -3.67
N TYR A 378 -14.52 -10.40 -4.95
CA TYR A 378 -14.37 -9.26 -5.86
C TYR A 378 -15.57 -9.11 -6.81
N ASN A 379 -16.80 -9.24 -6.31
CA ASN A 379 -17.95 -9.02 -7.16
C ASN A 379 -17.99 -7.55 -7.65
N LEU A 380 -18.48 -7.33 -8.87
CA LEU A 380 -18.49 -6.06 -9.60
C LEU A 380 -19.08 -4.88 -8.83
N ASP A 381 -20.02 -5.14 -7.91
CA ASP A 381 -20.66 -4.10 -7.11
C ASP A 381 -19.75 -3.64 -5.96
N VAL A 382 -19.02 -4.58 -5.34
CA VAL A 382 -18.01 -4.27 -4.31
C VAL A 382 -16.84 -3.52 -4.93
N MET A 383 -16.28 -4.03 -6.03
CA MET A 383 -15.17 -3.36 -6.71
C MET A 383 -15.50 -1.93 -7.12
N GLU A 384 -16.74 -1.66 -7.53
CA GLU A 384 -17.15 -0.31 -7.89
C GLU A 384 -17.30 0.62 -6.69
N SER A 385 -17.85 0.13 -5.58
CA SER A 385 -17.99 0.91 -4.34
C SER A 385 -16.64 1.34 -3.74
N LEU A 386 -15.56 0.63 -4.09
CA LEU A 386 -14.19 0.93 -3.67
C LEU A 386 -13.48 1.97 -4.57
N ILE A 387 -14.07 2.37 -5.70
CA ILE A 387 -13.46 3.36 -6.61
C ILE A 387 -13.73 4.78 -6.07
N PRO A 388 -12.69 5.58 -5.76
CA PRO A 388 -12.88 6.93 -5.21
C PRO A 388 -13.58 7.90 -6.17
N GLU A 389 -13.41 7.70 -7.48
CA GLU A 389 -14.05 8.51 -8.51
C GLU A 389 -15.40 7.90 -8.92
N LYS A 390 -16.48 8.61 -8.60
CA LYS A 390 -17.83 8.21 -8.99
C LYS A 390 -17.95 8.09 -10.51
N PRO A 391 -18.65 7.07 -11.02
CA PRO A 391 -18.82 6.87 -12.45
C PRO A 391 -19.49 8.09 -13.09
N LYS A 392 -19.09 8.44 -14.31
CA LYS A 392 -19.69 9.55 -15.07
C LYS A 392 -20.75 9.03 -16.04
N CYS A 393 -21.85 9.77 -16.14
CA CYS A 393 -22.94 9.49 -17.05
C CYS A 393 -22.45 9.56 -18.49
N ARG A 394 -22.62 8.47 -19.24
CA ARG A 394 -22.19 8.36 -20.63
C ARG A 394 -22.83 9.38 -21.57
N SER A 395 -24.02 9.87 -21.20
CA SER A 395 -24.82 10.80 -22.01
C SER A 395 -24.49 12.28 -21.74
N CYS A 396 -24.23 12.65 -20.48
CA CYS A 396 -24.10 14.06 -20.08
C CYS A 396 -22.83 14.41 -19.29
N GLY A 397 -22.00 13.42 -18.94
CA GLY A 397 -20.74 13.60 -18.23
C GLY A 397 -20.85 13.89 -16.72
N LYS A 398 -22.05 14.15 -16.19
CA LYS A 398 -22.31 14.34 -14.75
C LYS A 398 -22.19 13.01 -13.97
N GLU A 399 -22.04 13.07 -12.65
CA GLU A 399 -22.03 11.88 -11.80
C GLU A 399 -23.24 10.97 -12.08
N ALA A 400 -22.96 9.68 -12.26
CA ALA A 400 -23.92 8.64 -12.52
C ALA A 400 -24.19 7.83 -11.25
N THR A 401 -25.43 7.37 -11.10
CA THR A 401 -25.85 6.56 -9.94
C THR A 401 -26.51 5.25 -10.37
N LYS A 402 -26.75 5.05 -11.67
CA LYS A 402 -27.48 3.88 -12.20
C LYS A 402 -26.75 3.26 -13.37
N ARG A 403 -26.66 1.93 -13.37
CA ARG A 403 -26.22 1.13 -14.52
C ARG A 403 -27.37 0.84 -15.48
N CYS A 404 -27.05 0.50 -16.72
CA CYS A 404 -28.01 -0.18 -17.57
C CYS A 404 -28.42 -1.51 -16.92
N SER A 405 -29.69 -1.66 -16.54
CA SER A 405 -30.20 -2.88 -15.90
C SER A 405 -30.09 -4.15 -16.74
N ARG A 406 -29.81 -4.04 -18.05
CA ARG A 406 -29.71 -5.18 -18.97
C ARG A 406 -28.30 -5.75 -19.05
N CYS A 407 -27.30 -4.92 -19.37
CA CYS A 407 -25.92 -5.39 -19.54
C CYS A 407 -24.99 -4.99 -18.39
N GLN A 408 -25.44 -4.11 -17.49
CA GLN A 408 -24.66 -3.51 -16.39
C GLN A 408 -23.36 -2.79 -16.80
N GLY A 409 -23.04 -2.71 -18.09
CA GLY A 409 -21.75 -2.19 -18.58
C GLY A 409 -21.67 -0.68 -18.84
N GLU A 410 -22.76 0.08 -18.70
CA GLU A 410 -22.77 1.54 -18.96
C GLU A 410 -23.54 2.32 -17.89
N TRP A 411 -23.10 3.56 -17.65
CA TRP A 411 -23.50 4.41 -16.53
C TRP A 411 -24.35 5.61 -16.95
N TYR A 412 -25.39 5.88 -16.16
CA TYR A 412 -26.31 6.99 -16.36
C TYR A 412 -26.69 7.65 -15.04
N CYS A 413 -26.84 8.97 -15.05
CA CYS A 413 -27.37 9.71 -13.89
C CYS A 413 -28.86 9.42 -13.69
N HIS A 414 -29.64 9.40 -14.78
CA HIS A 414 -31.07 9.12 -14.77
C HIS A 414 -31.51 8.35 -16.01
N ARG A 415 -32.71 7.76 -15.94
CA ARG A 415 -33.31 6.99 -17.04
C ARG A 415 -33.41 7.78 -18.34
N GLU A 416 -33.67 9.08 -18.26
CA GLU A 416 -33.72 9.98 -19.43
C GLU A 416 -32.41 9.97 -20.21
N CYS A 417 -31.27 10.05 -19.52
CA CYS A 417 -29.95 10.00 -20.14
C CYS A 417 -29.67 8.64 -20.80
N GLN A 418 -30.15 7.55 -20.20
CA GLN A 418 -30.07 6.20 -20.79
C GLN A 418 -30.90 6.10 -22.06
N VAL A 419 -32.15 6.59 -22.05
CA VAL A 419 -33.03 6.56 -23.23
C VAL A 419 -32.45 7.41 -24.35
N LYS A 420 -31.90 8.59 -24.04
CA LYS A 420 -31.23 9.46 -25.02
C LYS A 420 -29.99 8.79 -25.64
N HIS A 421 -29.22 8.04 -24.86
CA HIS A 421 -28.05 7.32 -25.36
C HIS A 421 -28.37 5.95 -25.98
N TRP A 422 -29.58 5.43 -25.76
CA TRP A 422 -30.00 4.08 -26.16
C TRP A 422 -29.74 3.73 -27.63
N PRO A 423 -29.98 4.63 -28.62
CA PRO A 423 -29.70 4.32 -30.02
C PRO A 423 -28.23 3.95 -30.30
N LYS A 424 -27.29 4.53 -29.53
CA LYS A 424 -25.85 4.23 -29.63
C LYS A 424 -25.45 3.03 -28.76
N HIS A 425 -26.07 2.88 -27.58
CA HIS A 425 -25.74 1.82 -26.63
C HIS A 425 -26.31 0.44 -27.00
N LYS A 426 -27.48 0.37 -27.66
CA LYS A 426 -28.24 -0.88 -27.87
C LYS A 426 -27.40 -2.04 -28.42
N LYS A 427 -26.56 -1.78 -29.44
CA LYS A 427 -25.72 -2.81 -30.06
C LYS A 427 -24.66 -3.35 -29.09
N ALA A 428 -23.96 -2.45 -28.39
CA ALA A 428 -22.99 -2.82 -27.38
C ALA A 428 -23.64 -3.57 -26.20
N CYS A 429 -24.83 -3.13 -25.76
CA CYS A 429 -25.60 -3.77 -24.70
C CYS A 429 -25.94 -5.24 -25.03
N GLN A 430 -26.35 -5.52 -26.27
CA GLN A 430 -26.66 -6.88 -26.73
C GLN A 430 -25.41 -7.78 -26.70
N LEU A 431 -24.30 -7.33 -27.28
CA LEU A 431 -23.03 -8.06 -27.29
C LEU A 431 -22.54 -8.41 -25.88
N MET A 432 -22.63 -7.45 -24.94
CA MET A 432 -22.22 -7.69 -23.54
C MET A 432 -23.13 -8.69 -22.84
N THR A 433 -24.43 -8.68 -23.13
CA THR A 433 -25.39 -9.62 -22.55
C THR A 433 -25.13 -11.03 -23.07
N GLU A 434 -24.97 -11.19 -24.38
CA GLU A 434 -24.67 -12.48 -25.03
C GLU A 434 -23.35 -13.08 -24.54
N THR A 435 -22.33 -12.25 -24.35
CA THR A 435 -21.03 -12.68 -23.80
C THR A 435 -21.18 -13.15 -22.35
N SER A 436 -21.92 -12.41 -21.53
CA SER A 436 -22.14 -12.77 -20.12
C SER A 436 -22.94 -14.06 -19.96
N GLU A 437 -23.97 -14.25 -20.78
CA GLU A 437 -24.77 -15.50 -20.81
C GLU A 437 -23.96 -16.70 -21.31
N LYS A 438 -23.03 -16.49 -22.25
CA LYS A 438 -22.12 -17.53 -22.73
C LYS A 438 -21.14 -17.95 -21.63
N ILE A 439 -20.53 -16.98 -20.94
CA ILE A 439 -19.65 -17.24 -19.79
C ILE A 439 -20.39 -17.98 -18.68
N GLN A 440 -21.62 -17.57 -18.34
CA GLN A 440 -22.44 -18.27 -17.33
C GLN A 440 -22.79 -19.71 -17.74
N ARG A 441 -23.10 -19.94 -19.02
CA ARG A 441 -23.36 -21.29 -19.55
C ARG A 441 -22.11 -22.17 -19.50
N ASP A 442 -20.96 -21.65 -19.91
CA ASP A 442 -19.69 -22.38 -19.87
C ASP A 442 -19.29 -22.73 -18.42
N LEU A 443 -19.60 -21.85 -17.46
CA LEU A 443 -19.41 -22.11 -16.03
C LEU A 443 -20.39 -23.18 -15.47
N HIS A 444 -21.61 -23.30 -16.01
CA HIS A 444 -22.61 -24.28 -15.55
C HIS A 444 -22.49 -25.66 -16.22
N ILE A 445 -21.95 -25.74 -17.44
CA ILE A 445 -21.73 -27.01 -18.16
C ILE A 445 -20.49 -27.76 -17.62
N SER A 446 -19.65 -27.08 -16.84
CA SER A 446 -18.42 -27.62 -16.24
C SER A 446 -18.60 -28.23 -14.83
N ASN A 447 -19.84 -28.33 -14.34
CA ASN A 447 -20.21 -28.93 -13.04
C ASN A 447 -20.42 -30.44 -13.13
#